data_AF-A0A357TCN1-F1
#
_entry.id   AF-A0A357TCN1-F1
#
_cell.length_a   1.000
_cell.length_b   1.000
_cell.length_c   1.000
_cell.angle_alpha   90.00
_cell.angle_beta   90.00
_cell.angle_gamma   90.00
#
_symmetry.space_group_name_H-M   'P 1'
#
loop_
_entity.id
_entity.type
_entity.pdbx_description
1 polymer ?
#
loop_
_entity_poly.entity_id
_entity_poly.type
_entity_poly.pdbx_seq_one_letter_code
_entity_poly.pdbx_strand_id
1 'polypeptide(L)' 'MLQHINQLELQNLRHLIFNEMVCSSKCSAYAEACNHPQLKDFFQKGAQEAKSNVEKLKQFLH' A
#
# COMPACT_ATOMS: atom_id res chain seq x y z
N MET A 1 -12.05 -18.56 18.04
CA MET A 1 -10.69 -19.05 17.68
C MET A 1 -9.96 -17.88 17.04
N LEU A 2 -9.01 -17.26 17.75
CA LEU A 2 -8.09 -16.29 17.17
C LEU A 2 -7.32 -17.01 16.06
N GLN A 3 -7.46 -16.56 14.82
CA GLN A 3 -6.71 -17.16 13.71
C GLN A 3 -5.24 -16.76 13.87
N HIS A 4 -4.45 -17.67 14.41
CA HIS A 4 -3.01 -17.52 14.47
C HIS A 4 -2.47 -17.53 13.03
N ILE A 5 -2.01 -16.37 12.57
CA ILE A 5 -1.21 -16.26 11.36
C ILE A 5 0.05 -17.11 11.52
N ASN A 6 0.31 -18.01 10.58
CA ASN A 6 1.53 -18.82 10.63
C ASN A 6 2.74 -18.00 10.16
N GLN A 7 3.95 -18.51 10.37
CA GLN A 7 5.18 -17.77 10.06
C GLN A 7 5.31 -17.40 8.57
N LEU A 8 4.87 -18.26 7.67
CA LEU A 8 4.90 -18.00 6.22
C LEU A 8 3.89 -16.91 5.85
N GLU A 9 2.67 -16.98 6.36
CA GLU A 9 1.64 -15.95 6.16
C GLU A 9 2.08 -14.60 6.72
N LEU A 10 2.73 -14.59 7.89
CA LEU A 10 3.27 -13.37 8.49
C LEU A 10 4.36 -12.72 7.63
N GLN A 11 5.25 -13.53 7.06
CA GLN A 11 6.27 -13.05 6.13
C GLN A 11 5.64 -12.49 4.85
N ASN A 12 4.66 -13.19 4.29
CA ASN A 12 3.93 -12.74 3.10
C ASN A 12 3.19 -11.42 3.38
N LEU A 13 2.54 -11.30 4.54
CA LEU A 13 1.84 -10.09 4.97
C LEU A 13 2.79 -8.90 5.12
N ARG A 14 3.96 -9.10 5.74
CA ARG A 14 4.99 -8.06 5.87
C ARG A 14 5.52 -7.61 4.50
N HIS A 15 5.76 -8.55 3.59
CA HIS A 15 6.21 -8.22 2.25
C HIS A 15 5.13 -7.44 1.48
N LEU A 16 3.86 -7.84 1.62
CA LEU A 16 2.74 -7.13 1.01
C LEU A 16 2.61 -5.70 1.55
N ILE A 17 2.68 -5.52 2.88
CA ILE A 17 2.68 -4.19 3.51
C ILE A 17 3.82 -3.33 2.95
N PHE A 18 5.03 -3.89 2.85
CA PHE A 18 6.17 -3.18 2.28
C PHE A 18 5.93 -2.77 0.82
N ASN A 19 5.41 -3.67 0.00
CA ASN A 19 5.10 -3.40 -1.41
C ASN A 19 4.06 -2.29 -1.55
N GLU A 20 3.01 -2.26 -0.74
CA GLU A 20 2.01 -1.19 -0.74
C GLU A 20 2.63 0.17 -0.32
N MET A 21 3.52 0.20 0.68
CA MET A 21 4.25 1.42 1.04
C MET A 21 5.13 1.96 -0.10
N VAL A 22 5.85 1.06 -0.79
CA VAL A 22 6.66 1.40 -1.96
C VAL A 22 5.77 1.88 -3.10
N CYS A 23 4.64 1.22 -3.34
CA CYS A 23 3.65 1.62 -4.34
C CYS A 23 3.13 3.03 -4.06
N SER A 24 2.71 3.32 -2.83
CA SER A 24 2.23 4.64 -2.43
C SER A 24 3.28 5.74 -2.67
N SER A 25 4.55 5.45 -2.34
CA SER A 25 5.65 6.37 -2.53
C SER A 25 5.92 6.64 -4.01
N LYS A 26 5.93 5.60 -4.85
CA LYS A 26 6.09 5.72 -6.31
C LYS A 26 4.94 6.50 -6.93
N CYS A 27 3.70 6.17 -6.59
CA CYS A 27 2.53 6.88 -7.08
C CYS A 27 2.57 8.37 -6.67
N SER A 28 2.98 8.68 -5.44
CA SER A 28 3.14 10.08 -5.00
C SER A 28 4.20 10.81 -5.84
N ALA A 29 5.37 10.19 -6.04
CA ALA A 29 6.43 10.76 -6.88
C ALA A 29 5.99 10.96 -8.35
N TYR A 30 5.23 10.01 -8.91
CA TYR A 30 4.69 10.13 -10.26
C TYR A 30 3.63 11.22 -10.39
N ALA A 31 2.77 11.40 -9.37
CA ALA A 31 1.82 12.49 -9.32
C ALA A 31 2.51 13.87 -9.28
N GLU A 32 3.62 13.99 -8.55
CA GLU A 32 4.42 15.22 -8.48
C GLU A 32 5.13 15.52 -9.80
N ALA A 33 5.64 14.50 -10.49
CA ALA A 33 6.33 14.64 -11.77
C ALA A 33 5.39 14.77 -12.99
N CYS A 34 4.07 14.64 -12.82
CA CYS A 34 3.11 14.64 -13.92
C CYS A 34 2.43 16.01 -14.11
N ASN A 35 2.41 16.48 -15.37
CA ASN A 35 1.71 17.70 -15.76
C ASN A 35 0.29 17.44 -16.28
N HIS A 36 -0.02 16.21 -16.71
CA HIS A 36 -1.33 15.87 -17.26
C HIS A 36 -2.33 15.65 -16.12
N PRO A 37 -3.43 16.45 -16.03
CA PRO A 37 -4.31 16.43 -14.86
C PRO A 37 -4.89 15.05 -14.53
N GLN A 38 -5.41 14.33 -15.53
CA GLN A 38 -6.03 13.01 -15.29
C GLN A 38 -5.02 11.95 -14.82
N LEU A 39 -3.76 12.05 -15.28
CA LEU A 39 -2.71 11.11 -14.86
C LEU A 39 -2.25 11.44 -13.44
N LYS A 40 -2.15 12.72 -13.11
CA LYS A 40 -1.88 13.19 -11.76
C LYS A 40 -2.94 12.69 -10.78
N ASP A 41 -4.22 12.85 -11.10
CA ASP A 41 -5.33 12.38 -10.27
C ASP A 41 -5.30 10.86 -10.09
N PHE A 42 -5.02 10.12 -11.17
CA PHE A 42 -4.86 8.67 -11.12
C PHE A 42 -3.76 8.25 -10.14
N PHE A 43 -2.58 8.87 -10.23
CA PHE A 43 -1.46 8.57 -9.33
C PHE A 43 -1.73 8.99 -7.89
N GLN A 44 -2.38 10.14 -7.65
CA GLN A 44 -2.77 10.57 -6.31
C GLN A 44 -3.76 9.59 -5.66
N LYS A 45 -4.76 9.14 -6.43
CA LYS A 45 -5.72 8.13 -5.98
C LYS A 45 -5.03 6.81 -5.64
N GLY A 46 -4.14 6.32 -6.51
CA GLY A 46 -3.35 5.13 -6.26
C GLY A 46 -2.49 5.24 -4.99
N ALA A 47 -1.89 6.41 -4.74
CA ALA A 47 -1.10 6.65 -3.54
C ALA A 47 -1.95 6.58 -2.25
N GLN A 48 -3.18 7.11 -2.29
CA GLN A 48 -4.12 7.06 -1.16
C GLN A 48 -4.66 5.65 -0.91
N GLU A 49 -5.03 4.93 -1.98
CA GLU A 49 -5.51 3.55 -1.90
C GLU A 49 -4.44 2.63 -1.30
N ALA A 50 -3.19 2.76 -1.75
CA ALA A 50 -2.08 1.98 -1.20
C ALA A 50 -1.83 2.28 0.29
N LYS A 51 -1.95 3.54 0.74
CA LYS A 51 -1.90 3.88 2.18
C LYS A 51 -3.05 3.23 2.96
N SER A 52 -4.27 3.26 2.41
CA SER A 52 -5.42 2.61 3.04
C SER A 52 -5.22 1.09 3.16
N ASN A 53 -4.64 0.46 2.14
CA ASN A 53 -4.30 -0.96 2.16
C ASN A 53 -3.28 -1.28 3.24
N VAL A 54 -2.22 -0.48 3.40
CA VAL A 54 -1.24 -0.65 4.48
C VAL A 54 -1.92 -0.66 5.85
N GLU A 55 -2.80 0.29 6.13
CA GLU A 55 -3.49 0.37 7.43
C GLU A 55 -4.43 -0.82 7.66
N LYS A 56 -5.15 -1.28 6.63
CA LYS A 56 -5.97 -2.51 6.71
C LYS A 56 -5.11 -3.76 6.93
N LEU A 57 -3.99 -3.88 6.22
CA LEU A 57 -3.09 -5.03 6.35
C LEU A 57 -2.43 -5.09 7.74
N LYS A 58 -2.08 -3.94 8.33
CA LYS A 58 -1.57 -3.86 9.71
C LYS A 58 -2.58 -4.34 10.76
N GLN A 59 -3.89 -4.32 10.48
CA GLN A 59 -4.89 -4.86 11.42
C GLN A 59 -4.74 -6.36 11.63
N PHE A 60 -4.17 -7.09 10.67
CA PHE A 60 -3.87 -8.53 10.81
C PHE A 60 -2.59 -8.84 11.59
N LEU A 61 -1.83 -7.80 12.00
CA LEU A 61 -0.63 -7.94 12.82
C LEU A 61 -0.90 -7.76 14.33
N HIS A 62 -2.13 -7.39 14.72
CA HIS A 62 -2.52 -7.11 16.10
C HIS A 62 -3.52 -8.13 16.62
#